data_AF-A0A228JQQ0-F1
#
_entry.id   AF-A0A228JQQ0-F1
#
_cell.length_a   1.000
_cell.length_b   1.000
_cell.length_c   1.000
_cell.angle_alpha   90.00
_cell.angle_beta   90.00
_cell.angle_gamma   90.00
#
_symmetry.space_group_name_H-M   'P 1'
#
loop_
_entity.id
_entity.type
_entity.pdbx_description
1 polymer ?
#
loop_
_entity_poly.entity_id
_entity_poly.type
_entity_poly.pdbx_seq_one_letter_code
_entity_poly.pdbx_strand_id
1 'polypeptide(L)'
;MTPLVPPDASPDEPAIAERIASAMPLMTPIHRRMGEFVLANPFRAATMRIDELAQAVNASIATANRFAKALGFDGYPAMRAALVRGFEATLGPVERLRSAQEQEPGVRGAAWIDAVFDQAVANIENTRAQLDAADVEAAVEAIVGARRVLILGAGSSAFLTGLMEHGLSVCHDNVQSLALLGGPSHAARRLYTADSRDLVIALAFPRYVKDTIELARRAAARGARVLGISDGPQSPLAPIASLNLYVKAERRFAATSEAAVLAMIEALIDAVALRTHRSAKSAAEMTEFLLPWLIQPQATPPAANPSTHRPKKT
;
A
#
# COMPACT_ATOMS: atom_id res chain seq x y z
N MET A 1 -30.09 -21.39 -2.73
CA MET A 1 -28.74 -20.83 -2.97
C MET A 1 -28.75 -19.39 -2.47
N THR A 2 -28.26 -19.19 -1.25
CA THR A 2 -28.09 -17.88 -0.62
C THR A 2 -26.92 -17.16 -1.30
N PRO A 3 -27.01 -15.88 -1.67
CA PRO A 3 -25.84 -15.17 -2.20
C PRO A 3 -24.77 -15.08 -1.11
N LEU A 4 -23.54 -15.47 -1.45
CA LEU A 4 -22.37 -15.28 -0.61
C LEU A 4 -22.14 -13.77 -0.44
N VAL A 5 -22.46 -13.22 0.74
CA VAL A 5 -21.96 -11.90 1.15
C VAL A 5 -20.50 -12.08 1.56
N PRO A 6 -19.53 -11.35 0.98
CA PRO A 6 -18.13 -11.45 1.38
C PRO A 6 -17.93 -10.93 2.81
N PRO A 7 -17.06 -11.55 3.63
CA PRO A 7 -17.05 -11.32 5.08
C PRO A 7 -16.26 -10.09 5.56
N ASP A 8 -16.19 -8.99 4.80
CA ASP A 8 -15.42 -7.79 5.20
C ASP A 8 -16.12 -6.42 4.96
N ALA A 9 -17.46 -6.39 4.87
CA ALA A 9 -18.28 -5.90 5.97
C ALA A 9 -17.88 -4.62 6.76
N SER A 10 -17.45 -3.50 6.18
CA SER A 10 -17.22 -2.29 7.01
C SER A 10 -18.52 -1.89 7.75
N PRO A 11 -18.49 -1.31 8.97
CA PRO A 11 -19.71 -1.07 9.77
C PRO A 11 -20.80 -0.22 9.08
N ASP A 12 -20.46 0.47 7.98
CA ASP A 12 -21.35 1.30 7.17
C ASP A 12 -21.86 0.62 5.87
N GLU A 13 -21.32 -0.54 5.51
CA GLU A 13 -21.75 -1.38 4.38
C GLU A 13 -23.25 -1.79 4.42
N PRO A 14 -23.93 -1.87 5.60
CA PRO A 14 -25.39 -2.09 5.66
C PRO A 14 -26.24 -0.91 5.19
N ALA A 15 -25.75 0.35 5.17
CA ALA A 15 -26.67 1.49 5.22
C ALA A 15 -27.44 1.81 3.93
N ILE A 16 -26.91 1.52 2.74
CA ILE A 16 -27.54 1.89 1.45
C ILE A 16 -27.99 0.70 0.62
N ALA A 17 -27.22 -0.40 0.61
CA ALA A 17 -27.63 -1.61 -0.10
C ALA A 17 -28.90 -2.21 0.52
N GLU A 18 -29.00 -2.24 1.85
CA GLU A 18 -30.21 -2.71 2.54
C GLU A 18 -31.39 -1.76 2.33
N ARG A 19 -31.17 -0.44 2.30
CA ARG A 19 -32.23 0.54 1.97
C ARG A 19 -32.76 0.34 0.57
N ILE A 20 -31.88 0.12 -0.41
CA ILE A 20 -32.28 -0.17 -1.79
C ILE A 20 -33.07 -1.48 -1.81
N ALA A 21 -32.52 -2.56 -1.26
CA ALA A 21 -33.18 -3.87 -1.23
C ALA A 21 -34.56 -3.82 -0.55
N SER A 22 -34.70 -3.07 0.54
CA SER A 22 -35.96 -2.92 1.28
C SER A 22 -37.00 -2.09 0.51
N ALA A 23 -36.56 -1.11 -0.28
CA ALA A 23 -37.45 -0.26 -1.07
C ALA A 23 -37.82 -0.85 -2.43
N MET A 24 -37.05 -1.82 -2.96
CA MET A 24 -37.26 -2.48 -4.26
C MET A 24 -38.69 -2.96 -4.55
N PRO A 25 -39.45 -3.54 -3.59
CA PRO A 25 -40.83 -4.00 -3.84
C PRO A 25 -41.78 -2.85 -4.20
N LEU A 26 -41.52 -1.66 -3.68
CA LEU A 26 -42.38 -0.47 -3.82
C LEU A 26 -41.93 0.47 -4.96
N MET A 27 -40.83 0.14 -5.64
CA MET A 27 -40.26 0.97 -6.70
C MET A 27 -41.00 0.84 -8.03
N THR A 28 -41.06 1.96 -8.76
CA THR A 28 -41.46 1.97 -10.18
C THR A 28 -40.48 1.13 -11.02
N PRO A 29 -40.86 0.65 -12.22
CA PRO A 29 -39.97 -0.16 -13.07
C PRO A 29 -38.62 0.51 -13.41
N ILE A 30 -38.60 1.84 -13.54
CA ILE A 30 -37.35 2.58 -13.80
C ILE A 30 -36.48 2.71 -12.55
N HIS A 31 -37.09 2.92 -11.38
CA HIS A 31 -36.38 2.94 -10.10
C HIS A 31 -35.84 1.58 -9.71
N ARG A 32 -36.57 0.49 -10.01
CA ARG A 32 -36.09 -0.87 -9.81
C ARG A 32 -34.83 -1.14 -10.61
N ARG A 33 -34.80 -0.77 -11.89
CA ARG A 33 -33.59 -0.88 -12.73
C ARG A 33 -32.41 -0.09 -12.18
N MET A 34 -32.66 1.11 -11.63
CA MET A 34 -31.61 1.88 -10.94
C MET A 34 -31.11 1.15 -9.69
N GLY A 35 -32.01 0.63 -8.86
CA GLY A 35 -31.66 -0.16 -7.68
C GLY A 35 -30.82 -1.40 -8.02
N GLU A 36 -31.25 -2.17 -9.02
CA GLU A 36 -30.51 -3.34 -9.54
C GLU A 36 -29.13 -2.96 -10.04
N PHE A 37 -29.01 -1.87 -10.81
CA PHE A 37 -27.71 -1.38 -11.28
C PHE A 37 -26.78 -1.03 -10.12
N VAL A 38 -27.28 -0.30 -9.12
CA VAL A 38 -26.50 0.11 -7.94
C VAL A 38 -26.09 -1.11 -7.11
N LEU A 39 -26.98 -2.08 -6.89
CA LEU A 39 -26.67 -3.30 -6.14
C LEU A 39 -25.67 -4.21 -6.88
N ALA A 40 -25.78 -4.30 -8.20
CA ALA A 40 -24.85 -5.08 -9.02
C ALA A 40 -23.49 -4.38 -9.22
N ASN A 41 -23.45 -3.05 -9.12
CA ASN A 41 -22.25 -2.24 -9.40
C ASN A 41 -22.04 -1.12 -8.35
N PRO A 42 -21.95 -1.43 -7.05
CA PRO A 42 -21.99 -0.41 -6.00
C PRO A 42 -20.81 0.57 -6.09
N PHE A 43 -19.62 0.05 -6.38
CA PHE A 43 -18.42 0.88 -6.59
C PHE A 43 -18.56 1.81 -7.80
N ARG A 44 -19.05 1.27 -8.93
CA ARG A 44 -19.25 2.05 -10.15
C ARG A 44 -20.29 3.16 -9.93
N ALA A 45 -21.39 2.84 -9.25
CA ALA A 45 -22.42 3.81 -8.89
C ALA A 45 -21.88 4.93 -7.98
N ALA A 46 -20.99 4.61 -7.03
CA ALA A 46 -20.33 5.59 -6.19
C ALA A 46 -19.42 6.56 -6.98
N THR A 47 -18.81 6.11 -8.08
CA THR A 47 -17.98 6.96 -8.96
C THR A 47 -18.76 7.80 -9.95
N MET A 48 -20.03 7.45 -10.24
CA MET A 48 -20.79 8.07 -11.34
C MET A 48 -21.37 9.44 -10.96
N ARG A 49 -21.35 10.36 -11.94
CA ARG A 49 -22.18 11.56 -11.94
C ARG A 49 -23.65 11.19 -12.20
N ILE A 50 -24.57 12.11 -11.90
CA ILE A 50 -26.01 11.83 -12.02
C ILE A 50 -26.45 11.50 -13.46
N ASP A 51 -25.85 12.16 -14.44
CA ASP A 51 -26.06 11.94 -15.87
C ASP A 51 -25.53 10.57 -16.29
N GLU A 52 -24.38 10.14 -15.78
CA GLU A 52 -23.80 8.83 -16.06
C GLU A 52 -24.65 7.68 -15.50
N LEU A 53 -25.15 7.80 -14.27
CA LEU A 53 -26.09 6.82 -13.72
C LEU A 53 -27.38 6.79 -14.52
N ALA A 54 -27.95 7.96 -14.83
CA ALA A 54 -29.19 8.05 -15.59
C ALA A 54 -29.05 7.41 -16.98
N GLN A 55 -27.93 7.68 -17.66
CA GLN A 55 -27.62 7.10 -18.96
C GLN A 55 -27.43 5.58 -18.87
N ALA A 56 -26.74 5.07 -17.85
CA ALA A 56 -26.48 3.63 -17.66
C ALA A 56 -27.76 2.78 -17.60
N VAL A 57 -28.89 3.37 -17.20
CA VAL A 57 -30.19 2.68 -17.13
C VAL A 57 -31.25 3.26 -18.08
N ASN A 58 -30.85 4.09 -19.05
CA ASN A 58 -31.74 4.78 -20.00
C ASN A 58 -32.87 5.58 -19.31
N ALA A 59 -32.51 6.40 -18.33
CA ALA A 59 -33.40 7.28 -17.58
C ALA A 59 -33.02 8.75 -17.78
N SER A 60 -33.92 9.65 -17.36
CA SER A 60 -33.60 11.08 -17.26
C SER A 60 -32.93 11.42 -15.92
N ILE A 61 -32.15 12.51 -15.89
CA ILE A 61 -31.53 13.08 -14.68
C ILE A 61 -32.60 13.34 -13.59
N ALA A 62 -33.77 13.85 -13.98
CA ALA A 62 -34.90 14.07 -13.07
C ALA A 62 -35.38 12.76 -12.43
N THR A 63 -35.36 11.65 -13.17
CA THR A 63 -35.74 10.32 -12.65
C THR A 63 -34.71 9.78 -11.68
N ALA A 64 -33.41 9.98 -11.94
CA ALA A 64 -32.32 9.62 -11.02
C ALA A 64 -32.40 10.43 -9.71
N ASN A 65 -32.74 11.72 -9.77
CA ASN A 65 -32.99 12.52 -8.56
C ASN A 65 -34.22 12.04 -7.78
N ARG A 66 -35.31 11.67 -8.45
CA ARG A 66 -36.49 11.07 -7.80
C ARG A 66 -36.18 9.72 -7.16
N PHE A 67 -35.30 8.93 -7.78
CA PHE A 67 -34.84 7.65 -7.21
C PHE A 67 -34.12 7.87 -5.88
N ALA A 68 -33.18 8.80 -5.83
CA ALA A 68 -32.49 9.16 -4.58
C ALA A 68 -33.45 9.65 -3.49
N LYS A 69 -34.45 10.47 -3.85
CA LYS A 69 -35.50 10.91 -2.93
C LYS A 69 -36.39 9.76 -2.45
N ALA A 70 -36.73 8.81 -3.31
CA ALA A 70 -37.50 7.62 -2.95
C ALA A 70 -36.75 6.73 -1.94
N LEU A 71 -35.43 6.81 -1.89
CA LEU A 71 -34.57 6.14 -0.91
C LEU A 71 -34.33 6.97 0.38
N GLY A 72 -34.99 8.13 0.52
CA GLY A 72 -34.91 8.99 1.70
C GLY A 72 -33.69 9.92 1.73
N PHE A 73 -33.03 10.15 0.59
CA PHE A 73 -31.95 11.13 0.49
C PHE A 73 -32.43 12.46 -0.08
N ASP A 74 -31.73 13.55 0.25
CA ASP A 74 -31.99 14.88 -0.31
C ASP A 74 -31.42 15.01 -1.74
N GLY A 75 -31.87 14.14 -2.64
CA GLY A 75 -31.42 14.06 -4.03
C GLY A 75 -30.14 13.23 -4.24
N TYR A 76 -29.71 13.18 -5.50
CA TYR A 76 -28.60 12.32 -5.93
C TYR A 76 -27.26 12.58 -5.21
N PRO A 77 -26.84 13.85 -4.97
CA PRO A 77 -25.56 14.09 -4.29
C PRO A 77 -25.51 13.46 -2.89
N ALA A 78 -26.60 13.53 -2.13
CA ALA A 78 -26.69 12.94 -0.79
C ALA A 78 -26.66 11.40 -0.83
N MET A 79 -27.35 10.78 -1.80
CA MET A 79 -27.29 9.33 -2.02
C MET A 79 -25.89 8.88 -2.46
N ARG A 80 -25.25 9.62 -3.38
CA ARG A 80 -23.88 9.35 -3.82
C ARG A 80 -22.90 9.48 -2.67
N ALA A 81 -23.01 10.51 -1.84
CA ALA A 81 -22.17 10.65 -0.65
C ALA A 81 -22.31 9.44 0.30
N ALA A 82 -23.52 8.90 0.45
CA ALA A 82 -23.73 7.68 1.21
C ALA A 82 -23.09 6.43 0.57
N LEU A 83 -23.10 6.32 -0.77
CA LEU A 83 -22.36 5.27 -1.48
C LEU A 83 -20.84 5.42 -1.31
N VAL A 84 -20.33 6.65 -1.38
CA VAL A 84 -18.88 6.94 -1.25
C VAL A 84 -18.36 6.60 0.13
N ARG A 85 -19.12 6.84 1.20
CA ARG A 85 -18.73 6.49 2.58
C ARG A 85 -18.29 5.03 2.73
N GLY A 86 -19.02 4.10 2.12
CA GLY A 86 -18.66 2.67 2.13
C GLY A 86 -17.39 2.32 1.33
N PHE A 87 -16.86 3.25 0.55
CA PHE A 87 -15.66 3.06 -0.25
C PHE A 87 -14.61 4.15 -0.03
N GLU A 88 -14.66 4.92 1.07
CA GLU A 88 -13.79 6.09 1.30
C GLU A 88 -12.30 5.77 1.08
N ALA A 89 -11.80 4.70 1.69
CA ALA A 89 -10.41 4.26 1.54
C ALA A 89 -10.04 3.87 0.09
N THR A 90 -11.02 3.43 -0.72
CA THR A 90 -10.80 3.01 -2.11
C THR A 90 -10.96 4.17 -3.09
N LEU A 91 -11.95 5.05 -2.86
CA LEU A 91 -12.32 6.16 -3.74
C LEU A 91 -11.57 7.45 -3.47
N GLY A 92 -11.10 7.69 -2.24
CA GLY A 92 -10.39 8.92 -1.87
C GLY A 92 -9.26 9.32 -2.83
N PRO A 93 -8.40 8.39 -3.31
CA PRO A 93 -7.40 8.70 -4.32
C PRO A 93 -8.00 9.14 -5.68
N VAL A 94 -9.09 8.51 -6.11
CA VAL A 94 -9.77 8.81 -7.38
C VAL A 94 -10.44 10.18 -7.31
N GLU A 95 -11.10 10.50 -6.20
CA GLU A 95 -11.75 11.79 -6.00
C GLU A 95 -10.73 12.92 -5.92
N ARG A 96 -9.61 12.74 -5.19
CA ARG A 96 -8.51 13.72 -5.15
C ARG A 96 -7.92 13.97 -6.53
N LEU A 97 -7.72 12.93 -7.34
CA LEU A 97 -7.24 13.07 -8.71
C LEU A 97 -8.23 13.84 -9.58
N ARG A 98 -9.53 13.49 -9.52
CA ARG A 98 -10.58 14.18 -10.29
C ARG A 98 -10.66 15.65 -9.90
N SER A 99 -10.66 15.97 -8.60
CA SER A 99 -10.67 17.34 -8.10
C SER A 99 -9.43 18.12 -8.57
N ALA A 100 -8.24 17.53 -8.52
CA ALA A 100 -7.03 18.18 -9.03
C ALA A 100 -7.10 18.42 -10.55
N GLN A 101 -7.64 17.48 -11.33
CA GLN A 101 -7.83 17.67 -12.78
C GLN A 101 -8.82 18.81 -13.11
N GLU A 102 -9.83 19.03 -12.26
CA GLU A 102 -10.83 20.09 -12.42
C GLU A 102 -10.32 21.46 -11.94
N GLN A 103 -9.56 21.49 -10.84
CA GLN A 103 -9.13 22.72 -10.15
C GLN A 103 -7.74 23.21 -10.57
N GLU A 104 -6.90 22.33 -11.11
CA GLU A 104 -5.56 22.66 -11.60
C GLU A 104 -5.42 22.39 -13.11
N PRO A 105 -6.26 22.98 -13.98
CA PRO A 105 -6.12 22.82 -15.42
C PRO A 105 -4.85 23.56 -15.89
N GLY A 106 -3.70 22.87 -15.86
CA GLY A 106 -2.46 23.37 -16.41
C GLY A 106 -1.28 23.54 -15.46
N VAL A 107 -1.09 22.65 -14.47
CA VAL A 107 0.23 22.55 -13.82
C VAL A 107 1.28 22.24 -14.89
N ARG A 108 2.13 23.23 -15.19
CA ARG A 108 3.22 23.14 -16.18
C ARG A 108 4.56 23.19 -15.44
N GLY A 109 5.55 22.44 -15.94
CA GLY A 109 6.90 22.41 -15.36
C GLY A 109 7.07 21.41 -14.21
N ALA A 110 8.10 21.61 -13.38
CA ALA A 110 8.52 20.67 -12.33
C ALA A 110 7.72 20.76 -11.01
N ALA A 111 6.81 21.72 -10.86
CA ALA A 111 6.10 21.97 -9.59
C ALA A 111 5.29 20.77 -9.07
N TRP A 112 4.81 19.89 -9.95
CA TRP A 112 4.15 18.64 -9.53
C TRP A 112 5.13 17.61 -8.94
N ILE A 113 6.39 17.62 -9.38
CA ILE A 113 7.46 16.78 -8.84
C ILE A 113 7.81 17.27 -7.43
N ASP A 114 7.98 18.58 -7.25
CA ASP A 114 8.29 19.17 -5.95
C ASP A 114 7.22 18.79 -4.92
N ALA A 115 5.94 18.90 -5.27
CA ALA A 115 4.87 18.51 -4.37
C ALA A 115 4.81 16.99 -4.06
N VAL A 116 5.33 16.14 -4.95
CA VAL A 116 5.50 14.71 -4.65
C VAL A 116 6.66 14.48 -3.69
N PHE A 117 7.78 15.19 -3.86
CA PHE A 117 8.91 15.13 -2.94
C PHE A 117 8.55 15.69 -1.56
N ASP A 118 7.89 16.84 -1.48
CA ASP A 118 7.44 17.44 -0.23
C ASP A 118 6.52 16.47 0.54
N GLN A 119 5.61 15.79 -0.15
CA GLN A 119 4.77 14.76 0.46
C GLN A 119 5.57 13.56 0.96
N ALA A 120 6.60 13.13 0.21
CA ALA A 120 7.48 12.05 0.64
C ALA A 120 8.32 12.44 1.87
N VAL A 121 8.84 13.67 1.91
CA VAL A 121 9.56 14.23 3.06
C VAL A 121 8.64 14.29 4.28
N ALA A 122 7.43 14.84 4.14
CA ALA A 122 6.46 14.90 5.22
C ALA A 122 6.10 13.50 5.77
N ASN A 123 5.95 12.50 4.90
CA ASN A 123 5.74 11.12 5.32
C ASN A 123 6.91 10.56 6.15
N ILE A 124 8.15 10.82 5.73
CA ILE A 124 9.36 10.38 6.45
C ILE A 124 9.45 11.08 7.81
N GLU A 125 9.25 12.39 7.87
CA GLU A 125 9.29 13.17 9.11
C GLU A 125 8.21 12.74 10.09
N ASN A 126 6.97 12.57 9.62
CA ASN A 126 5.86 12.12 10.46
C ASN A 126 6.05 10.68 10.95
N THR A 127 6.64 9.81 10.12
CA THR A 127 7.02 8.44 10.53
C THR A 127 8.07 8.50 11.64
N ARG A 128 9.15 9.28 11.43
CA ARG A 128 10.21 9.44 12.42
C ARG A 128 9.70 9.99 13.76
N ALA A 129 8.77 10.94 13.71
CA ALA A 129 8.21 11.56 14.92
C ALA A 129 7.34 10.60 15.76
N GLN A 130 6.80 9.54 15.16
CA GLN A 130 5.92 8.56 15.82
C GLN A 130 6.64 7.25 16.15
N LEU A 131 7.91 7.13 15.78
CA LEU A 131 8.68 5.90 15.97
C LEU A 131 9.06 5.73 17.44
N ASP A 132 8.70 4.58 18.01
CA ASP A 132 9.22 4.17 19.32
C ASP A 132 10.53 3.40 19.13
N ALA A 133 11.59 3.86 19.80
CA ALA A 133 12.91 3.23 19.73
C ALA A 133 12.91 1.78 20.25
N ALA A 134 12.07 1.47 21.25
CA ALA A 134 11.95 0.12 21.79
C ALA A 134 11.27 -0.83 20.80
N ASP A 135 10.27 -0.35 20.05
CA ASP A 135 9.62 -1.15 19.00
C ASP A 135 10.58 -1.45 17.85
N VAL A 136 11.39 -0.46 17.45
CA VAL A 136 12.43 -0.64 16.44
C VAL A 136 13.48 -1.65 16.91
N GLU A 137 13.99 -1.51 18.12
CA GLU A 137 14.97 -2.46 18.68
C GLU A 137 14.39 -3.87 18.73
N ALA A 138 13.15 -4.02 19.20
CA ALA A 138 12.46 -5.31 19.24
C ALA A 138 12.25 -5.92 17.84
N ALA A 139 12.00 -5.09 16.83
CA ALA A 139 11.89 -5.53 15.44
C ALA A 139 13.24 -6.00 14.88
N VAL A 140 14.32 -5.25 15.13
CA VAL A 140 15.68 -5.61 14.70
C VAL A 140 16.12 -6.92 15.36
N GLU A 141 15.92 -7.06 16.68
CA GLU A 141 16.23 -8.30 17.41
C GLU A 141 15.40 -9.49 16.92
N ALA A 142 14.13 -9.27 16.57
CA ALA A 142 13.31 -10.31 15.98
C ALA A 142 13.82 -10.76 14.60
N ILE A 143 14.37 -9.84 13.79
CA ILE A 143 14.95 -10.16 12.48
C ILE A 143 16.27 -10.93 12.66
N VAL A 144 17.16 -10.44 13.53
CA VAL A 144 18.48 -11.05 13.79
C VAL A 144 18.34 -12.45 14.41
N GLY A 145 17.40 -12.64 15.34
CA GLY A 145 17.21 -13.90 16.05
C GLY A 145 16.36 -14.95 15.31
N ALA A 146 15.80 -14.62 14.15
CA ALA A 146 14.96 -15.54 13.40
C ALA A 146 15.78 -16.66 12.76
N ARG A 147 15.22 -17.87 12.68
CA ARG A 147 15.75 -18.94 11.83
C ARG A 147 15.50 -18.63 10.35
N ARG A 148 14.32 -18.07 10.06
CA ARG A 148 13.83 -17.73 8.72
C ARG A 148 13.01 -16.45 8.80
N VAL A 149 13.17 -15.58 7.82
CA VAL A 149 12.37 -14.38 7.64
C VAL A 149 11.52 -14.55 6.39
N LEU A 150 10.19 -14.60 6.56
CA LEU A 150 9.22 -14.77 5.48
C LEU A 150 8.45 -13.46 5.30
N ILE A 151 8.58 -12.83 4.14
CA ILE A 151 8.05 -11.49 3.91
C ILE A 151 6.78 -11.56 3.05
N LEU A 152 5.69 -11.03 3.58
CA LEU A 152 4.36 -10.96 2.96
C LEU A 152 4.07 -9.53 2.51
N GLY A 153 3.57 -9.42 1.29
CA GLY A 153 3.10 -8.17 0.71
C GLY A 153 2.51 -8.47 -0.66
N ALA A 154 1.44 -7.79 -1.02
CA ALA A 154 0.75 -7.99 -2.30
C ALA A 154 0.46 -6.63 -2.94
N GLY A 155 0.15 -6.61 -4.24
CA GLY A 155 0.02 -5.36 -4.98
C GLY A 155 1.37 -4.62 -5.06
N SER A 156 1.40 -3.31 -4.82
CA SER A 156 2.66 -2.54 -4.84
C SER A 156 3.61 -2.93 -3.71
N SER A 157 3.10 -3.37 -2.56
CA SER A 157 3.94 -3.85 -1.45
C SER A 157 4.77 -5.09 -1.83
N ALA A 158 4.39 -5.84 -2.85
CA ALA A 158 5.17 -6.98 -3.35
C ALA A 158 6.60 -6.56 -3.77
N PHE A 159 6.76 -5.40 -4.39
CA PHE A 159 8.08 -4.90 -4.81
C PHE A 159 8.95 -4.55 -3.61
N LEU A 160 8.36 -3.95 -2.57
CA LEU A 160 9.05 -3.64 -1.32
C LEU A 160 9.50 -4.91 -0.59
N THR A 161 8.71 -6.00 -0.63
CA THR A 161 9.16 -7.28 -0.07
C THR A 161 10.41 -7.84 -0.76
N GLY A 162 10.53 -7.64 -2.09
CA GLY A 162 11.70 -8.07 -2.85
C GLY A 162 12.94 -7.23 -2.54
N LEU A 163 12.78 -5.91 -2.36
CA LEU A 163 13.87 -5.03 -1.91
C LEU A 163 14.33 -5.38 -0.48
N MET A 164 13.37 -5.68 0.41
CA MET A 164 13.67 -6.12 1.77
C MET A 164 14.39 -7.47 1.81
N GLU A 165 13.94 -8.45 1.00
CA GLU A 165 14.64 -9.73 0.83
C GLU A 165 16.07 -9.50 0.31
N HIS A 166 16.22 -8.69 -0.74
CA HIS A 166 17.52 -8.38 -1.33
C HIS A 166 18.49 -7.80 -0.30
N GLY A 167 18.10 -6.75 0.44
CA GLY A 167 18.96 -6.11 1.43
C GLY A 167 19.27 -7.01 2.63
N LEU A 168 18.28 -7.71 3.18
CA LEU A 168 18.50 -8.57 4.34
C LEU A 168 19.30 -9.84 4.00
N SER A 169 19.28 -10.31 2.75
CA SER A 169 20.01 -11.52 2.34
C SER A 169 21.53 -11.44 2.55
N VAL A 170 22.08 -10.22 2.62
CA VAL A 170 23.51 -10.00 2.94
C VAL A 170 23.82 -10.27 4.41
N CYS A 171 22.84 -10.07 5.29
CA CYS A 171 22.99 -10.13 6.74
C CYS A 171 22.31 -11.37 7.37
N HIS A 172 21.45 -12.06 6.62
CA HIS A 172 20.65 -13.16 7.13
C HIS A 172 20.47 -14.25 6.05
N ASP A 173 20.89 -15.48 6.35
CA ASP A 173 21.02 -16.56 5.37
C ASP A 173 19.69 -17.08 4.78
N ASN A 174 18.56 -16.84 5.46
CA ASN A 174 17.25 -17.38 5.05
C ASN A 174 16.13 -16.33 5.10
N VAL A 175 16.16 -15.41 4.13
CA VAL A 175 15.12 -14.40 3.91
C VAL A 175 14.41 -14.70 2.60
N GLN A 176 13.08 -14.62 2.58
CA GLN A 176 12.28 -14.96 1.41
C GLN A 176 11.08 -14.03 1.26
N SER A 177 10.98 -13.32 0.13
CA SER A 177 9.71 -12.74 -0.30
C SER A 177 8.77 -13.84 -0.77
N LEU A 178 7.53 -13.79 -0.27
CA LEU A 178 6.46 -14.70 -0.70
C LEU A 178 5.49 -14.03 -1.68
N ALA A 179 5.83 -12.85 -2.20
CA ALA A 179 4.93 -12.01 -2.98
C ALA A 179 4.83 -12.39 -4.48
N LEU A 180 5.88 -13.00 -5.05
CA LEU A 180 6.08 -13.05 -6.51
C LEU A 180 5.93 -14.43 -7.16
N LEU A 181 5.99 -15.53 -6.39
CA LEU A 181 5.97 -16.90 -6.92
C LEU A 181 4.66 -17.60 -6.57
N GLY A 182 3.86 -17.99 -7.57
CA GLY A 182 2.68 -18.86 -7.39
C GLY A 182 1.50 -18.26 -6.59
N GLY A 183 1.56 -16.98 -6.23
CA GLY A 183 0.50 -16.25 -5.56
C GLY A 183 0.20 -16.70 -4.12
N PRO A 184 -0.98 -16.36 -3.58
CA PRO A 184 -1.34 -16.63 -2.19
C PRO A 184 -1.26 -18.10 -1.79
N SER A 185 -1.60 -19.01 -2.72
CA SER A 185 -1.54 -20.45 -2.48
C SER A 185 -0.11 -20.95 -2.23
N HIS A 186 0.88 -20.39 -2.95
CA HIS A 186 2.28 -20.69 -2.74
C HIS A 186 2.77 -20.15 -1.40
N ALA A 187 2.45 -18.88 -1.09
CA ALA A 187 2.79 -18.27 0.20
C ALA A 187 2.22 -19.09 1.37
N ALA A 188 0.96 -19.54 1.27
CA ALA A 188 0.34 -20.42 2.27
C ALA A 188 1.12 -21.73 2.45
N ARG A 189 1.56 -22.36 1.35
CA ARG A 189 2.37 -23.59 1.40
C ARG A 189 3.72 -23.37 2.09
N ARG A 190 4.36 -22.22 1.91
CA ARG A 190 5.62 -21.87 2.59
C ARG A 190 5.40 -21.65 4.09
N LEU A 191 4.34 -20.91 4.43
CA LEU A 191 3.95 -20.62 5.82
C LEU A 191 3.46 -21.86 6.58
N TYR A 192 3.05 -22.93 5.90
CA TYR A 192 2.63 -24.17 6.55
C TYR A 192 3.69 -24.77 7.48
N THR A 193 4.98 -24.44 7.30
CA THR A 193 6.06 -24.91 8.18
C THR A 193 6.53 -23.86 9.16
N ALA A 194 5.95 -22.66 9.17
CA ALA A 194 6.34 -21.59 10.07
C ALA A 194 5.98 -21.96 11.52
N ASP A 195 6.92 -21.70 12.42
CA ASP A 195 6.81 -21.90 13.87
C ASP A 195 7.43 -20.70 14.63
N SER A 196 7.49 -20.78 15.96
CA SER A 196 7.97 -19.69 16.84
C SER A 196 9.44 -19.31 16.67
N ARG A 197 10.23 -20.07 15.90
CA ARG A 197 11.61 -19.72 15.54
C ARG A 197 11.70 -18.91 14.25
N ASP A 198 10.59 -18.75 13.54
CA ASP A 198 10.53 -17.98 12.30
C ASP A 198 9.86 -16.63 12.53
N LEU A 199 10.27 -15.64 11.74
CA LEU A 199 9.64 -14.33 11.69
C LEU A 199 8.87 -14.18 10.38
N VAL A 200 7.62 -13.73 10.48
CA VAL A 200 6.84 -13.28 9.34
C VAL A 200 6.76 -11.76 9.38
N ILE A 201 7.24 -11.11 8.33
CA ILE A 201 7.12 -9.65 8.16
C ILE A 201 6.00 -9.40 7.17
N ALA A 202 4.98 -8.64 7.55
CA ALA A 202 3.83 -8.36 6.69
C ALA A 202 3.69 -6.86 6.42
N LEU A 203 3.59 -6.49 5.14
CA LEU A 203 3.42 -5.12 4.69
C LEU A 203 1.96 -4.89 4.30
N ALA A 204 1.25 -4.02 5.02
CA ALA A 204 -0.18 -3.75 4.79
C ALA A 204 -0.48 -2.25 4.82
N PHE A 205 -0.87 -1.70 3.67
CA PHE A 205 -1.17 -0.28 3.47
C PHE A 205 -2.57 -0.11 2.82
N PRO A 206 -3.15 1.12 2.81
CA PRO A 206 -4.52 1.36 2.36
C PRO A 206 -4.86 0.70 1.02
N ARG A 207 -6.12 0.23 0.90
CA ARG A 207 -6.53 -0.88 0.02
C ARG A 207 -5.90 -2.21 0.45
N TYR A 208 -5.96 -2.47 1.76
CA TYR A 208 -5.40 -3.66 2.40
C TYR A 208 -5.76 -4.93 1.65
N VAL A 209 -4.76 -5.57 1.06
CA VAL A 209 -4.97 -6.80 0.29
C VAL A 209 -5.28 -7.95 1.24
N LYS A 210 -6.46 -8.54 1.08
CA LYS A 210 -6.98 -9.61 1.94
C LYS A 210 -6.00 -10.77 2.11
N ASP A 211 -5.33 -11.16 1.03
CA ASP A 211 -4.38 -12.28 1.07
C ASP A 211 -3.23 -12.03 2.06
N THR A 212 -2.66 -10.82 2.11
CA THR A 212 -1.62 -10.47 3.08
C THR A 212 -2.11 -10.64 4.52
N ILE A 213 -3.31 -10.15 4.81
CA ILE A 213 -3.93 -10.19 6.15
C ILE A 213 -4.24 -11.64 6.56
N GLU A 214 -4.83 -12.42 5.66
CA GLU A 214 -5.19 -13.81 5.93
C GLU A 214 -3.94 -14.70 6.11
N LEU A 215 -2.90 -14.51 5.30
CA LEU A 215 -1.65 -15.24 5.42
C LEU A 215 -0.93 -14.91 6.74
N ALA A 216 -0.89 -13.63 7.12
CA ALA A 216 -0.33 -13.20 8.41
C ALA A 216 -1.10 -13.80 9.59
N ARG A 217 -2.44 -13.80 9.53
CA ARG A 217 -3.31 -14.41 10.55
C ARG A 217 -3.04 -15.90 10.71
N ARG A 218 -2.92 -16.63 9.60
CA ARG A 218 -2.61 -18.07 9.60
C ARG A 218 -1.21 -18.35 10.16
N ALA A 219 -0.23 -17.51 9.85
CA ALA A 219 1.11 -17.65 10.41
C ALA A 219 1.11 -17.45 11.93
N ALA A 220 0.45 -16.39 12.42
CA ALA A 220 0.30 -16.12 13.84
C ALA A 220 -0.42 -17.27 14.57
N ALA A 221 -1.49 -17.81 14.00
CA ALA A 221 -2.23 -18.95 14.56
C ALA A 221 -1.39 -20.24 14.69
N ARG A 222 -0.28 -20.33 13.95
CA ARG A 222 0.69 -21.43 14.04
C ARG A 222 1.84 -21.16 15.01
N GLY A 223 1.83 -20.02 15.69
CA GLY A 223 2.85 -19.61 16.66
C GLY A 223 4.05 -18.91 16.06
N ALA A 224 4.05 -18.59 14.75
CA ALA A 224 5.10 -17.75 14.17
C ALA A 224 4.98 -16.32 14.69
N ARG A 225 6.12 -15.66 14.94
CA ARG A 225 6.13 -14.25 15.33
C ARG A 225 5.79 -13.40 14.10
N VAL A 226 4.93 -12.41 14.25
CA VAL A 226 4.54 -11.51 13.15
C VAL A 226 5.00 -10.08 13.48
N LEU A 227 5.78 -9.50 12.57
CA LEU A 227 6.11 -8.08 12.52
C LEU A 227 5.25 -7.41 11.44
N GLY A 228 4.36 -6.51 11.85
CA GLY A 228 3.53 -5.73 10.94
C GLY A 228 4.18 -4.39 10.60
N ILE A 229 4.32 -4.09 9.31
CA ILE A 229 4.70 -2.76 8.81
C ILE A 229 3.47 -2.20 8.08
N SER A 230 2.85 -1.16 8.64
CA SER A 230 1.57 -0.64 8.15
C SER A 230 1.43 0.87 8.33
N ASP A 231 0.32 1.46 7.89
CA ASP A 231 0.07 2.90 7.93
C ASP A 231 -0.42 3.44 9.29
N GLY A 232 -0.85 2.57 10.20
CA GLY A 232 -1.24 2.95 11.55
C GLY A 232 -1.99 1.86 12.32
N PRO A 233 -2.37 2.15 13.59
CA PRO A 233 -3.06 1.18 14.47
C PRO A 233 -4.43 0.69 13.97
N GLN A 234 -5.04 1.40 13.03
CA GLN A 234 -6.32 1.02 12.42
C GLN A 234 -6.15 -0.02 11.30
N SER A 235 -4.90 -0.33 10.90
CA SER A 235 -4.64 -1.36 9.91
C SER A 235 -5.20 -2.71 10.40
N PRO A 236 -5.86 -3.50 9.52
CA PRO A 236 -6.32 -4.85 9.88
C PRO A 236 -5.17 -5.81 10.24
N LEU A 237 -3.92 -5.43 9.93
CA LEU A 237 -2.73 -6.17 10.33
C LEU A 237 -2.34 -5.92 11.79
N ALA A 238 -2.60 -4.73 12.32
CA ALA A 238 -2.18 -4.32 13.66
C ALA A 238 -2.59 -5.29 14.79
N PRO A 239 -3.85 -5.78 14.87
CA PRO A 239 -4.24 -6.73 15.90
C PRO A 239 -3.73 -8.17 15.68
N ILE A 240 -3.15 -8.47 14.51
CA ILE A 240 -2.58 -9.79 14.19
C ILE A 240 -1.10 -9.83 14.57
N ALA A 241 -0.39 -8.71 14.41
CA ALA A 241 1.04 -8.64 14.60
C ALA A 241 1.42 -8.57 16.09
N SER A 242 2.46 -9.30 16.46
CA SER A 242 3.08 -9.25 17.79
C SER A 242 4.03 -8.07 17.99
N LEU A 243 4.48 -7.47 16.88
CA LEU A 243 5.29 -6.26 16.81
C LEU A 243 4.71 -5.38 15.69
N ASN A 244 4.61 -4.08 15.89
CA ASN A 244 4.08 -3.15 14.89
C ASN A 244 5.05 -1.99 14.67
N LEU A 245 5.32 -1.68 13.41
CA LEU A 245 5.96 -0.45 12.98
C LEU A 245 5.01 0.31 12.06
N TYR A 246 4.71 1.55 12.43
CA TYR A 246 3.79 2.39 11.66
C TYR A 246 4.55 3.40 10.80
N VAL A 247 4.22 3.44 9.51
CA VAL A 247 4.85 4.30 8.51
C VAL A 247 3.78 5.12 7.81
N LYS A 248 3.91 6.44 7.86
CA LYS A 248 3.05 7.32 7.05
C LYS A 248 3.40 7.15 5.59
N ALA A 249 2.38 6.90 4.77
CA ALA A 249 2.54 6.59 3.36
C ALA A 249 1.49 7.33 2.52
N GLU A 250 1.14 8.56 2.90
CA GLU A 250 0.14 9.35 2.19
C GLU A 250 0.64 9.70 0.78
N ARG A 251 -0.25 9.60 -0.20
CA ARG A 251 0.02 10.03 -1.58
C ARG A 251 -1.14 10.87 -2.08
N ARG A 252 -0.85 11.87 -2.91
CA ARG A 252 -1.85 12.82 -3.44
C ARG A 252 -2.94 12.12 -4.27
N PHE A 253 -2.55 11.19 -5.14
CA PHE A 253 -3.44 10.60 -6.15
C PHE A 253 -3.46 9.06 -6.19
N ALA A 254 -2.77 8.38 -5.27
CA ALA A 254 -2.90 6.94 -5.10
C ALA A 254 -3.11 6.59 -3.63
N ALA A 255 -3.29 5.30 -3.35
CA ALA A 255 -3.55 4.81 -2.01
C ALA A 255 -2.33 4.91 -1.09
N THR A 256 -1.12 4.75 -1.65
CA THR A 256 0.11 4.62 -0.85
C THR A 256 1.29 5.26 -1.58
N SER A 257 2.15 5.94 -0.84
CA SER A 257 3.48 6.39 -1.26
C SER A 257 4.52 5.44 -0.71
N GLU A 258 5.29 4.80 -1.57
CA GLU A 258 6.26 3.78 -1.17
C GLU A 258 7.56 4.37 -0.57
N ALA A 259 7.82 5.67 -0.72
CA ALA A 259 9.10 6.29 -0.36
C ALA A 259 9.45 6.15 1.14
N ALA A 260 8.53 6.48 2.04
CA ALA A 260 8.78 6.36 3.48
C ALA A 260 8.82 4.89 3.94
N VAL A 261 8.10 4.01 3.26
CA VAL A 261 8.12 2.56 3.53
C VAL A 261 9.46 1.96 3.13
N LEU A 262 9.99 2.37 1.98
CA LEU A 262 11.33 1.97 1.55
C LEU A 262 12.40 2.50 2.50
N ALA A 263 12.32 3.77 2.92
CA ALA A 263 13.25 4.34 3.90
C ALA A 263 13.21 3.58 5.24
N MET A 264 12.04 3.14 5.70
CA MET A 264 11.91 2.28 6.88
C MET A 264 12.57 0.90 6.66
N ILE A 265 12.36 0.29 5.50
CA ILE A 265 12.98 -0.99 5.14
C ILE A 265 14.51 -0.87 5.11
N GLU A 266 15.05 0.18 4.49
CA GLU A 266 16.48 0.48 4.45
C GLU A 266 17.05 0.69 5.86
N ALA A 267 16.35 1.45 6.72
CA ALA A 267 16.76 1.65 8.11
C ALA A 267 16.81 0.34 8.92
N LEU A 268 15.84 -0.56 8.71
CA LEU A 268 15.85 -1.89 9.33
C LEU A 268 17.00 -2.75 8.81
N ILE A 269 17.26 -2.74 7.49
CA ILE A 269 18.39 -3.45 6.89
C ILE A 269 19.72 -2.97 7.50
N ASP A 270 19.93 -1.66 7.57
CA ASP A 270 21.13 -1.07 8.14
C ASP A 270 21.29 -1.42 9.63
N ALA A 271 20.21 -1.35 10.40
CA ALA A 271 20.23 -1.71 11.82
C ALA A 271 20.57 -3.20 12.03
N VAL A 272 19.99 -4.10 11.22
CA VAL A 272 20.31 -5.54 11.24
C VAL A 272 21.77 -5.78 10.82
N ALA A 273 22.26 -5.05 9.82
CA ALA A 273 23.65 -5.14 9.37
C ALA A 273 24.64 -4.74 10.46
N LEU A 274 24.34 -3.68 11.22
CA LEU A 274 25.15 -3.19 12.35
C LEU A 274 25.16 -4.16 13.55
N ARG A 275 24.08 -4.94 13.75
CA ARG A 275 23.98 -5.95 14.82
C ARG A 275 24.65 -7.27 14.45
N THR A 276 24.78 -7.57 13.16
CA THR A 276 25.30 -8.86 12.70
C THR A 276 26.81 -8.79 12.44
N HIS A 277 27.61 -9.44 13.27
CA HIS A 277 29.09 -9.40 13.18
C HIS A 277 29.69 -9.86 11.84
N ARG A 278 28.93 -10.59 11.03
CA ARG A 278 29.38 -11.11 9.73
C ARG A 278 29.08 -10.18 8.56
N SER A 279 28.24 -9.15 8.71
CA SER A 279 27.70 -8.37 7.59
C SER A 279 28.78 -7.78 6.69
N ALA A 280 29.85 -7.21 7.26
CA ALA A 280 30.94 -6.62 6.45
C ALA A 280 31.69 -7.69 5.64
N LYS A 281 31.94 -8.86 6.23
CA LYS A 281 32.60 -9.97 5.54
C LYS A 281 31.68 -10.56 4.46
N SER A 282 30.42 -10.83 4.79
CA SER A 282 29.43 -11.35 3.84
C SER A 282 29.22 -10.39 2.67
N ALA A 283 29.16 -9.08 2.93
CA ALA A 283 29.05 -8.05 1.89
C ALA A 283 30.26 -8.01 0.98
N ALA A 284 31.48 -8.15 1.53
CA ALA A 284 32.71 -8.21 0.74
C ALA A 284 32.75 -9.47 -0.14
N GLU A 285 32.48 -10.65 0.42
CA GLU A 285 32.42 -11.92 -0.31
C GLU A 285 31.34 -11.89 -1.42
N MET A 286 30.16 -11.33 -1.11
CA MET A 286 29.09 -11.13 -2.10
C MET A 286 29.53 -10.17 -3.20
N THR A 287 30.14 -9.04 -2.86
CA THR A 287 30.61 -8.05 -3.85
C THR A 287 31.67 -8.66 -4.75
N GLU A 288 32.63 -9.39 -4.18
CA GLU A 288 33.65 -10.13 -4.94
C GLU A 288 33.02 -11.13 -5.90
N PHE A 289 32.05 -11.92 -5.42
CA PHE A 289 31.30 -12.86 -6.25
C PHE A 289 30.56 -12.15 -7.38
N LEU A 290 29.99 -10.97 -7.14
CA LEU A 290 29.21 -10.21 -8.12
C LEU A 290 30.08 -9.41 -9.11
N LEU A 291 31.39 -9.28 -8.91
CA LEU A 291 32.28 -8.49 -9.78
C LEU A 291 32.10 -8.75 -11.29
N PRO A 292 31.93 -9.99 -11.78
CA PRO A 292 31.73 -10.25 -13.21
C PRO A 292 30.47 -9.59 -13.80
N TRP A 293 29.51 -9.20 -12.96
CA TRP A 293 28.26 -8.54 -13.35
C TRP A 293 28.27 -7.03 -13.11
N LEU A 294 29.37 -6.46 -12.59
CA LEU A 294 29.49 -5.04 -12.27
C LEU A 294 30.42 -4.33 -13.26
N ILE A 295 29.95 -3.20 -13.80
CA ILE A 295 30.81 -2.30 -14.58
C ILE A 295 31.53 -1.38 -13.60
N GLN A 296 32.86 -1.41 -13.60
CA GLN A 296 33.64 -0.43 -12.85
C GLN A 296 33.60 0.93 -13.57
N PRO A 297 33.23 2.03 -12.87
CA PRO A 297 33.30 3.36 -13.46
C PRO A 297 34.74 3.63 -13.90
N GLN A 298 34.94 4.08 -15.14
CA GLN A 298 36.27 4.54 -15.54
C GLN A 298 36.59 5.80 -14.75
N ALA A 299 37.72 5.79 -14.01
CA ALA A 299 38.23 6.99 -13.40
C ALA A 299 38.50 8.02 -14.52
N THR A 300 37.77 9.14 -14.50
CA THR A 300 38.09 10.26 -15.39
C THR A 300 39.49 10.76 -14.99
N PRO A 301 40.50 10.80 -15.89
CA PRO A 301 41.79 11.34 -15.55
C PRO A 301 41.59 12.79 -15.06
N PRO A 302 42.30 13.23 -14.01
CA PRO A 302 42.20 14.61 -13.56
C PRO A 302 42.48 15.54 -14.76
N ALA A 303 41.61 16.52 -14.96
CA ALA A 303 41.74 17.49 -16.04
C ALA A 303 43.16 18.06 -16.01
N ALA A 304 43.87 17.97 -17.16
CA ALA A 304 45.20 18.53 -17.27
C ALA A 304 45.16 20.00 -16.86
N ASN A 305 45.91 20.36 -15.81
CA ASN A 305 46.03 21.74 -15.35
C ASN A 305 46.36 22.61 -16.57
N PRO A 306 45.60 23.70 -16.85
CA PRO A 306 45.93 24.58 -17.95
C PRO A 306 47.35 25.10 -17.71
N SER A 307 48.25 24.74 -18.60
CA SER A 307 49.65 25.14 -18.54
C SER A 307 49.72 26.64 -18.35
N THR A 308 50.32 27.10 -17.25
CA THR A 308 50.63 28.50 -17.02
C THR A 308 51.51 28.99 -18.14
N HIS A 309 50.91 29.62 -19.16
CA HIS A 309 51.64 30.31 -20.21
C HIS A 309 52.27 31.55 -19.58
N ARG A 310 53.54 31.40 -19.17
CA ARG A 310 54.36 32.51 -18.68
C ARG A 310 54.82 33.30 -19.92
N PRO A 311 54.41 34.57 -20.11
CA PRO A 311 54.85 35.33 -21.27
C PRO A 311 56.36 35.57 -21.19
N LYS A 312 57.07 35.31 -22.30
CA LYS A 312 58.49 35.67 -22.46
C LYS A 312 58.61 37.20 -22.40
N LYS A 313 59.44 37.71 -21.50
CA LYS A 313 59.88 39.10 -21.52
C LYS A 313 60.77 39.32 -22.74
N THR A 314 60.41 40.31 -23.57
CA THR A 314 61.30 41.04 -24.48
C THR A 314 61.40 42.46 -23.98
#